data_AF-A0A2S9GPX1-F1
#
_entry.id   AF-A0A2S9GPX1-F1
#
_cell.length_a   1.000
_cell.length_b   1.000
_cell.length_c   1.000
_cell.angle_alpha   90.00
_cell.angle_beta   90.00
_cell.angle_gamma   90.00
#
_symmetry.space_group_name_H-M   'P 1'
#
loop_
_entity.id
_entity.type
_entity.pdbx_description
1 polymer ?
#
loop_
_entity_poly.entity_id
_entity_poly.type
_entity_poly.pdbx_seq_one_letter_code
_entity_poly.pdbx_strand_id
1 'polypeptide(L)' 'VVQDFSGPFPVEVITRMAGVPEDFRQQVRHWIDKGLEVKPGQLYLSDENMQANIDAGVYYYGLVQERRQNPQGD' A
#
# COMPACT_ATOMS: atom_id res chain seq x y z
N VAL A 1 -18.08 8.32 -9.12
CA VAL A 1 -17.97 8.74 -7.70
C VAL A 1 -17.23 7.74 -6.83
N VAL A 2 -17.58 6.43 -6.84
CA VAL A 2 -16.86 5.46 -5.97
C VAL A 2 -15.41 5.28 -6.37
N GLN A 3 -15.15 5.03 -7.66
CA GLN A 3 -13.78 4.83 -8.17
C GLN A 3 -12.95 6.12 -8.15
N ASP A 4 -13.60 7.26 -8.33
CA ASP A 4 -12.92 8.55 -8.52
C ASP A 4 -12.68 9.29 -7.20
N PHE A 5 -13.30 8.85 -6.10
CA PHE A 5 -13.21 9.54 -4.80
C PHE A 5 -13.11 8.56 -3.64
N SER A 6 -14.16 7.78 -3.34
CA SER A 6 -14.19 6.99 -2.10
C SER A 6 -13.24 5.79 -2.10
N GLY A 7 -12.88 5.25 -3.27
CA GLY A 7 -11.88 4.19 -3.40
C GLY A 7 -10.46 4.67 -3.08
N PRO A 8 -9.98 5.77 -3.69
CA PRO A 8 -8.67 6.34 -3.38
C PRO A 8 -8.56 7.05 -2.02
N PHE A 9 -9.62 7.74 -1.58
CA PHE A 9 -9.55 8.71 -0.48
C PHE A 9 -8.98 8.17 0.84
N PRO A 10 -9.40 7.01 1.37
CA PRO A 10 -8.85 6.51 2.64
C PRO A 10 -7.35 6.23 2.57
N VAL A 11 -6.89 5.69 1.43
CA VAL A 11 -5.47 5.37 1.24
C VAL A 11 -4.64 6.63 1.10
N GLU A 12 -5.13 7.66 0.42
CA GLU A 12 -4.47 8.98 0.36
C GLU A 12 -4.20 9.57 1.74
N VAL A 13 -5.18 9.49 2.65
CA VAL A 13 -5.04 10.01 4.03
C VAL A 13 -4.01 9.21 4.83
N ILE A 14 -4.12 7.87 4.82
CA ILE A 14 -3.24 7.00 5.61
C ILE A 14 -1.79 7.08 5.11
N THR A 15 -1.61 7.01 3.80
CA THR A 15 -0.27 7.02 3.19
C THR A 15 0.43 8.37 3.37
N ARG A 16 -0.33 9.48 3.37
CA ARG A 16 0.20 10.80 3.76
C ARG A 16 0.70 10.81 5.21
N MET A 17 -0.09 10.29 6.17
CA MET A 17 0.34 10.18 7.58
C MET A 17 1.49 9.18 7.78
N ALA A 18 1.67 8.24 6.85
CA ALA A 18 2.77 7.28 6.89
C ALA A 18 4.04 7.76 6.17
N GLY A 19 4.07 9.01 5.68
CA GLY A 19 5.24 9.57 5.01
C GLY A 19 5.44 9.12 3.56
N VAL A 20 4.44 8.48 2.95
CA VAL A 20 4.52 7.99 1.56
C VAL A 20 4.48 9.19 0.58
N PRO A 21 5.46 9.32 -0.33
CA PRO A 21 5.45 10.34 -1.38
C PRO A 21 4.17 10.25 -2.22
N GLU A 22 3.64 11.41 -2.63
CA GLU A 22 2.35 11.52 -3.32
C GLU A 22 2.24 10.63 -4.56
N ASP A 23 3.27 10.63 -5.41
CA ASP A 23 3.33 9.82 -6.64
C ASP A 23 3.28 8.30 -6.37
N PHE A 24 3.50 7.88 -5.13
CA PHE A 24 3.57 6.47 -4.76
C PHE A 24 2.33 5.96 -3.99
N ARG A 25 1.45 6.85 -3.54
CA ARG A 25 0.28 6.48 -2.73
C ARG A 25 -0.68 5.57 -3.47
N GLN A 26 -0.90 5.81 -4.77
CA GLN A 26 -1.74 4.94 -5.59
C GLN A 26 -1.08 3.58 -5.87
N GLN A 27 0.24 3.52 -6.01
CA GLN A 27 0.93 2.24 -6.15
C GLN A 27 0.79 1.38 -4.89
N VAL A 28 0.93 2.00 -3.71
CA VAL A 28 0.66 1.35 -2.42
C VAL A 28 -0.79 0.88 -2.34
N ARG A 29 -1.76 1.69 -2.79
CA ARG A 29 -3.17 1.28 -2.88
C ARG A 29 -3.32 0.00 -3.71
N HIS A 30 -2.72 -0.05 -4.90
CA HIS A 30 -2.82 -1.19 -5.80
C HIS A 30 -2.25 -2.47 -5.19
N TRP A 31 -1.11 -2.38 -4.49
CA TRP A 31 -0.56 -3.55 -3.82
C TRP A 31 -1.40 -4.01 -2.63
N ILE A 32 -1.95 -3.09 -1.84
CA ILE A 32 -2.83 -3.44 -0.73
C ILE A 32 -4.12 -4.09 -1.24
N ASP A 33 -4.78 -3.45 -2.22
CA ASP A 33 -5.99 -3.98 -2.86
C ASP A 33 -5.75 -5.38 -3.44
N LYS A 34 -4.63 -5.56 -4.13
CA LYS A 34 -4.26 -6.85 -4.72
C LYS A 34 -3.86 -7.88 -3.66
N GLY A 35 -3.15 -7.47 -2.61
CA GLY A 35 -2.74 -8.35 -1.52
C GLY A 35 -3.92 -8.86 -0.69
N LEU A 36 -5.00 -8.08 -0.61
CA LEU A 36 -6.23 -8.39 0.12
C LEU A 36 -7.33 -9.01 -0.76
N GLU A 37 -7.12 -9.13 -2.07
CA GLU A 37 -8.10 -9.71 -2.99
C GLU A 37 -8.37 -11.19 -2.66
N VAL A 38 -9.64 -11.53 -2.45
CA VAL A 38 -10.11 -12.91 -2.24
C VAL A 38 -11.07 -13.30 -3.35
N LYS A 39 -10.73 -14.33 -4.12
CA LYS A 39 -11.57 -14.89 -5.18
C LYS A 39 -12.53 -15.95 -4.62
N PRO A 40 -13.71 -16.17 -5.22
CA PRO A 40 -14.63 -17.21 -4.77
C PRO A 40 -13.96 -18.59 -4.71
N GLY A 41 -14.06 -19.28 -3.57
CA GLY A 41 -13.43 -20.58 -3.34
C GLY A 41 -11.93 -20.54 -2.99
N GLN A 42 -11.34 -19.35 -2.86
CA GLN A 42 -9.95 -19.21 -2.47
C GLN A 42 -9.76 -19.52 -0.97
N LEU A 43 -8.97 -20.55 -0.68
CA LEU A 43 -8.64 -20.97 0.70
C LEU A 43 -7.33 -20.37 1.23
N TYR A 44 -6.40 -20.03 0.32
CA TYR A 44 -5.06 -19.54 0.65
C TYR A 44 -4.72 -18.33 -0.22
N LEU A 45 -3.69 -17.57 0.15
CA LEU A 45 -3.15 -16.51 -0.69
C LEU A 45 -2.74 -17.07 -2.05
N SER A 46 -3.13 -16.40 -3.13
CA SER A 46 -2.60 -16.66 -4.45
C SER A 46 -1.18 -16.09 -4.57
N ASP A 47 -0.43 -16.56 -5.57
CA ASP A 47 0.90 -16.02 -5.89
C ASP A 47 0.84 -14.50 -6.15
N GLU A 48 -0.24 -14.01 -6.78
CA GLU A 48 -0.44 -12.59 -7.03
C GLU A 48 -0.64 -11.80 -5.72
N ASN A 49 -1.41 -12.36 -4.77
CA ASN A 49 -1.56 -11.73 -3.46
C ASN A 49 -0.21 -11.68 -2.73
N MET A 50 0.54 -12.78 -2.78
CA MET A 50 1.83 -12.90 -2.11
C MET A 50 2.85 -11.90 -2.67
N GLN A 51 2.94 -11.78 -3.99
CA GLN A 51 3.83 -10.81 -4.63
C GLN A 51 3.46 -9.38 -4.26
N ALA A 52 2.17 -9.02 -4.28
CA ALA A 52 1.73 -7.68 -3.90
C ALA A 52 2.07 -7.34 -2.43
N ASN A 53 1.94 -8.30 -1.52
CA ASN A 53 2.35 -8.14 -0.12
C ASN A 53 3.87 -7.99 0.03
N ILE A 54 4.66 -8.73 -0.76
CA ILE A 54 6.12 -8.60 -0.79
C ILE A 54 6.51 -7.20 -1.28
N ASP A 55 5.94 -6.73 -2.38
CA ASP A 55 6.26 -5.43 -2.96
C ASP A 55 5.95 -4.29 -1.98
N ALA A 56 4.75 -4.32 -1.36
CA ALA A 56 4.37 -3.37 -0.33
C ALA A 56 5.30 -3.44 0.90
N GLY A 57 5.67 -4.65 1.34
CA GLY A 57 6.57 -4.86 2.45
C GLY A 57 7.98 -4.33 2.20
N VAL A 58 8.54 -4.58 1.02
CA VAL A 58 9.86 -4.08 0.60
C VAL A 58 9.86 -2.56 0.54
N TYR A 59 8.79 -1.97 -0.02
CA TYR A 59 8.65 -0.52 -0.09
C TYR A 59 8.63 0.13 1.30
N TYR A 60 7.73 -0.33 2.18
CA TYR A 60 7.64 0.23 3.54
C TYR A 60 8.89 -0.03 4.36
N TYR A 61 9.56 -1.17 4.17
CA TYR A 61 10.85 -1.41 4.79
C TYR A 61 11.87 -0.33 4.40
N GLY A 62 11.99 -0.03 3.10
CA GLY A 62 12.86 1.04 2.59
C GLY A 62 12.51 2.41 3.18
N LEU A 63 11.23 2.77 3.19
CA LEU A 63 10.76 4.03 3.76
C LEU A 63 11.11 4.15 5.25
N VAL A 64 10.93 3.06 6.03
CA VAL A 64 11.32 3.04 7.44
C VAL A 64 12.84 3.19 7.60
N GLN A 65 13.65 2.57 6.74
CA GLN A 65 15.11 2.77 6.79
C GLN A 65 15.48 4.23 6.52
N GLU A 66 14.87 4.87 5.52
CA GLU A 66 15.08 6.29 5.20
C GLU A 66 14.72 7.17 6.40
N ARG A 67 13.55 6.97 7.02
CA ARG A 67 13.11 7.74 8.19
C ARG A 67 13.94 7.51 9.44
N ARG A 68 14.54 6.33 9.60
CA ARG A 68 15.51 6.07 10.67
C ARG A 68 16.80 6.89 10.48
N GLN A 69 17.24 7.08 9.24
CA GLN A 69 18.43 7.87 8.92
C GLN A 69 18.14 9.37 8.95
N ASN A 70 16.95 9.77 8.49
CA ASN A 70 16.51 11.16 8.41
C ASN A 70 15.05 11.29 8.90
N PRO A 71 14.85 11.42 10.23
CA PRO A 71 13.51 11.55 10.81
C PRO A 71 12.77 12.78 10.28
N GLN A 72 11.49 12.61 9.97
CA GLN A 72 10.59 13.68 9.56
C GLN A 72 9.39 13.74 10.54
N GLY A 73 8.63 14.83 10.50
CA GLY A 73 7.42 15.00 11.30
C GLY A 73 6.15 14.62 10.53
N ASP A 74 6.29 13.69 9.58
CA ASP A 74 5.15 13.10 8.90
C ASP A 74 4.26 12.27 9.83
#